data_AF-A6RGG4-F1
#
_entry.id   AF-A6RGG4-F1
#
_cell.length_a   1.000
_cell.length_b   1.000
_cell.length_c   1.000
_cell.angle_alpha   90.00
_cell.angle_beta   90.00
_cell.angle_gamma   90.00
#
_symmetry.space_group_name_H-M   'P 1'
#
loop_
_entity.id
_entity.type
_entity.pdbx_description
1 polymer ?
#
loop_
_entity_poly.entity_id
_entity_poly.type
_entity_poly.pdbx_seq_one_letter_code
_entity_poly.pdbx_strand_id
1 'polypeptide(L)' 'MEARVKWEMEKSKYNNDRNIYEDKLAGVSKIRQEIFRTVAFSELEIATNGNSCIDVKDLLLALKKRLSPRTADRQYEISG' A
#
# COMPACT_ATOMS: atom_id res chain seq x y z
N MET A 1 26.30 36.76 -2.00
CA MET A 1 25.49 36.46 -0.78
C MET A 1 24.15 35.83 -1.17
N GLU A 2 23.40 36.40 -2.11
CA GLU A 2 22.12 35.87 -2.61
C GLU A 2 22.17 34.42 -3.13
N ALA A 3 23.19 34.06 -3.92
CA ALA A 3 23.32 32.69 -4.44
C ALA A 3 23.44 31.62 -3.34
N ARG A 4 24.10 31.97 -2.22
CA ARG A 4 24.27 31.05 -1.08
C ARG A 4 22.96 30.90 -0.31
N VAL A 5 22.24 32.00 -0.09
CA VAL A 5 20.93 32.01 0.56
C VAL A 5 19.90 31.22 -0.27
N LYS A 6 19.90 31.41 -1.60
CA LYS A 6 19.03 30.64 -2.51
C LYS A 6 19.30 29.14 -2.43
N TRP A 7 20.57 28.75 -2.45
CA TRP A 7 20.97 27.34 -2.32
C TRP A 7 20.57 26.73 -0.98
N GLU A 8 20.74 27.47 0.13
CA GLU A 8 20.32 27.03 1.46
C GLU A 8 18.79 26.81 1.54
N MET A 9 17.99 27.70 0.93
CA MET A 9 16.53 27.55 0.84
C MET A 9 16.12 26.32 0.00
N GLU A 10 16.72 26.14 -1.19
CA GLU A 10 16.43 24.99 -2.06
C GLU A 10 16.80 23.65 -1.40
N LYS A 11 17.96 23.61 -0.73
CA LYS A 11 18.38 22.44 0.05
C LYS A 11 17.42 22.13 1.18
N SER A 12 16.96 23.16 1.91
CA SER A 12 15.98 22.97 2.98
C SER A 12 14.67 22.39 2.45
N LYS A 13 14.19 22.88 1.30
CA LYS A 13 12.98 22.37 0.65
C LYS A 13 13.15 20.91 0.24
N TYR A 14 14.26 20.57 -0.42
CA TYR A 14 14.56 19.20 -0.82
C TYR A 14 14.57 18.23 0.37
N ASN A 15 15.24 18.62 1.47
CA ASN A 15 15.30 17.79 2.67
C ASN A 15 13.91 17.58 3.29
N ASN A 16 13.08 18.63 3.32
CA ASN A 16 11.72 18.51 3.81
C ASN A 16 10.87 17.56 2.94
N ASP A 17 10.93 17.72 1.62
CA ASP A 17 10.19 16.85 0.68
C ASP A 17 10.67 15.39 0.79
N ARG A 18 11.97 15.18 0.98
CA ARG A 18 12.55 13.85 1.23
C ARG A 18 12.03 13.25 2.54
N ASN A 19 12.01 14.00 3.63
CA ASN A 19 11.49 13.51 4.91
C ASN A 19 10.01 13.12 4.80
N ILE A 20 9.19 13.92 4.09
CA ILE A 20 7.78 13.58 3.83
C ILE A 20 7.67 12.28 3.02
N TYR A 21 8.55 12.08 2.03
CA TYR A 21 8.56 10.86 1.24
C TYR A 21 8.96 9.62 2.07
N GLU A 22 10.01 9.73 2.88
CA GLU A 22 10.46 8.64 3.76
C GLU A 22 9.39 8.27 4.80
N ASP A 23 8.68 9.25 5.37
CA ASP A 23 7.57 9.00 6.30
C ASP A 23 6.40 8.25 5.62
N LYS A 24 6.05 8.64 4.39
CA LYS A 24 5.05 7.92 3.58
C LYS A 24 5.48 6.48 3.29
N LEU A 25 6.74 6.25 2.94
CA LEU A 25 7.28 4.91 2.71
C LEU A 25 7.24 4.04 3.98
N ALA A 26 7.54 4.63 5.14
CA ALA A 26 7.42 3.95 6.42
C ALA A 26 5.95 3.56 6.69
N GLY A 27 4.99 4.44 6.38
CA GLY A 27 3.56 4.15 6.45
C GLY A 27 3.15 2.96 5.57
N VAL A 28 3.56 2.95 4.30
CA VAL A 28 3.28 1.84 3.37
C VAL A 28 3.90 0.53 3.87
N SER A 29 5.13 0.57 4.40
CA SER A 29 5.80 -0.61 4.95
C SER A 29 5.07 -1.17 6.17
N LYS A 30 4.56 -0.32 7.06
CA LYS A 30 3.71 -0.74 8.19
C LYS A 30 2.43 -1.41 7.72
N ILE A 31 1.72 -0.82 6.75
CA ILE A 31 0.51 -1.42 6.16
C ILE A 31 0.83 -2.80 5.59
N ARG A 32 1.95 -2.94 4.87
CA ARG A 32 2.39 -4.22 4.32
C ARG A 32 2.60 -5.27 5.42
N GLN A 33 3.28 -4.91 6.50
CA GLN A 33 3.51 -5.81 7.64
C GLN A 33 2.20 -6.24 8.31
N GLU A 34 1.27 -5.31 8.52
CA GLU A 34 -0.04 -5.62 9.10
C GLU A 34 -0.86 -6.58 8.23
N ILE A 35 -0.85 -6.39 6.89
CA ILE A 35 -1.48 -7.33 5.96
C ILE A 35 -0.86 -8.73 6.10
N PHE A 36 0.48 -8.83 6.10
CA PHE A 36 1.17 -10.11 6.26
C PHE A 36 0.92 -10.80 7.61
N ARG A 37 0.61 -10.03 8.66
CA ARG A 37 0.25 -10.57 9.98
C ARG A 37 -1.19 -11.05 10.07
N THR A 38 -2.10 -10.39 9.36
CA THR A 38 -3.55 -10.57 9.53
C THR A 38 -4.16 -11.51 8.48
N VAL A 39 -3.68 -11.45 7.24
CA VAL A 39 -4.17 -12.29 6.14
C VAL A 39 -3.52 -13.66 6.20
N ALA A 40 -4.31 -14.72 6.02
CA ALA A 40 -3.77 -16.07 6.01
C ALA A 40 -2.74 -16.25 4.88
N PHE A 41 -1.66 -16.98 5.16
CA PHE A 41 -0.58 -17.21 4.19
C PHE A 41 -1.09 -17.79 2.85
N SER A 42 -2.07 -18.70 2.90
CA SER A 42 -2.71 -19.27 1.72
C SER A 42 -3.45 -18.22 0.88
N GLU A 43 -4.12 -17.26 1.51
CA GLU A 43 -4.79 -16.17 0.78
C GLU A 43 -3.77 -15.24 0.13
N LEU A 44 -2.66 -14.97 0.81
CA LEU A 44 -1.55 -14.17 0.28
C LEU A 44 -0.86 -14.88 -0.89
N GLU A 45 -0.55 -16.16 -0.78
CA GLU A 45 0.08 -16.95 -1.84
C GLU A 45 -0.77 -16.94 -3.12
N ILE A 46 -2.08 -17.13 -2.99
CA ILE A 46 -2.96 -17.13 -4.15
C ILE A 46 -3.19 -15.70 -4.67
N ALA A 47 -3.27 -14.68 -3.80
CA ALA A 47 -3.40 -13.28 -4.22
C ALA A 47 -2.16 -12.76 -4.95
N THR A 48 -0.97 -13.25 -4.57
CA THR A 48 0.32 -12.88 -5.17
C THR A 48 0.74 -13.81 -6.29
N ASN A 49 -0.01 -14.88 -6.56
CA ASN A 49 0.38 -15.97 -7.46
C ASN A 49 1.81 -16.49 -7.16
N GLY A 50 2.15 -16.57 -5.87
CA GLY A 50 3.47 -16.96 -5.38
C GLY A 50 4.58 -15.92 -5.54
N ASN A 51 4.30 -14.70 -6.04
CA ASN A 51 5.30 -13.66 -6.20
C ASN A 51 5.59 -12.93 -4.89
N SER A 52 6.79 -13.13 -4.34
CA SER A 52 7.24 -12.47 -3.10
C SER A 52 7.58 -10.98 -3.27
N CYS A 53 7.73 -10.50 -4.51
CA CYS A 53 8.08 -9.12 -4.83
C CYS A 53 6.91 -8.42 -5.52
N ILE A 54 5.79 -8.25 -4.82
CA ILE A 54 4.62 -7.50 -5.29
C ILE A 54 4.56 -6.13 -4.60
N ASP A 55 4.14 -5.10 -5.33
CA ASP A 55 3.88 -3.78 -4.77
C ASP A 55 2.64 -3.83 -3.84
N VAL A 56 2.64 -3.03 -2.76
CA VAL A 56 1.53 -3.01 -1.78
C VAL A 56 0.22 -2.61 -2.44
N LYS A 57 0.25 -1.72 -3.44
CA LYS A 57 -0.93 -1.33 -4.20
C LYS A 57 -1.53 -2.52 -4.95
N ASP A 58 -0.68 -3.31 -5.60
CA ASP A 58 -1.11 -4.47 -6.37
C ASP A 58 -1.61 -5.58 -5.44
N LEU A 59 -0.96 -5.78 -4.28
CA LEU A 59 -1.44 -6.67 -3.23
C LEU A 59 -2.84 -6.28 -2.74
N LEU A 60 -3.03 -5.01 -2.39
CA LEU A 60 -4.33 -4.49 -1.96
C LEU A 60 -5.40 -4.65 -3.04
N LEU A 61 -5.05 -4.47 -4.31
CA LEU A 61 -5.97 -4.62 -5.43
C LEU A 61 -6.36 -6.09 -5.68
N ALA A 62 -5.41 -7.01 -5.53
CA ALA A 62 -5.64 -8.46 -5.60
C ALA A 62 -6.53 -8.94 -4.44
N LEU A 63 -6.21 -8.51 -3.21
CA LEU A 63 -7.02 -8.80 -2.02
C LEU A 63 -8.43 -8.23 -2.17
N LYS A 64 -8.56 -6.97 -2.60
CA LYS A 64 -9.88 -6.35 -2.86
C LYS A 64 -10.71 -7.15 -3.87
N LYS A 65 -10.12 -7.55 -5.02
CA LYS A 65 -10.84 -8.34 -6.03
C LYS A 65 -11.35 -9.68 -5.48
N ARG A 66 -10.64 -10.26 -4.52
CA ARG A 66 -10.94 -11.58 -3.95
C ARG A 66 -11.93 -11.50 -2.78
N LEU A 67 -11.73 -10.53 -1.89
CA LEU A 67 -12.54 -10.30 -0.70
C LEU A 67 -13.80 -9.45 -0.97
N SER A 68 -13.85 -8.74 -2.10
CA SER A 68 -15.11 -8.15 -2.56
C SER A 68 -16.12 -9.28 -2.74
N PRO A 69 -17.35 -9.13 -2.20
CA PRO A 69 -18.40 -10.12 -2.39
C PRO A 69 -18.51 -10.41 -3.88
N ARG A 70 -18.30 -11.67 -4.28
CA ARG A 70 -18.66 -12.04 -5.63
C ARG A 70 -20.16 -11.80 -5.71
N THR A 71 -20.62 -11.17 -6.77
CA THR A 71 -22.06 -10.92 -6.99
C THR A 71 -22.91 -12.19 -6.88
N ALA A 72 -22.29 -13.38 -6.91
CA ALA A 72 -22.87 -14.69 -6.62
C ALA A 72 -23.27 -14.90 -5.14
N ASP A 73 -22.64 -14.24 -4.17
CA ASP A 73 -22.99 -14.40 -2.74
C ASP A 73 -24.28 -13.67 -2.35
N ARG A 74 -24.81 -12.81 -3.24
CA ARG A 74 -26.15 -12.19 -3.10
C ARG A 74 -27.30 -13.06 -3.59
N GLN A 75 -27.03 -14.28 -4.07
CA GLN A 75 -28.10 -15.20 -4.50
C GLN A 75 -28.95 -15.74 -3.34
N TYR A 76 -28.58 -15.46 -2.09
CA TYR A 76 -29.36 -15.79 -0.90
C TYR A 76 -30.07 -14.59 -0.25
N GLU A 77 -30.04 -13.40 -0.87
CA GLU A 77 -30.90 -12.30 -0.41
C GLU A 77 -32.34 -12.49 -0.93
N ILE A 78 -33.12 -13.16 -0.08
CA ILE A 78 -34.56 -12.98 0.13
C ILE A 78 -35.47 -13.57 -0.96
N SER A 79 -35.81 -14.86 -0.80
CA SER A 79 -37.18 -15.31 -1.06
C SER A 79 -37.99 -15.05 0.20
N GLY A 80 -38.77 -13.96 0.17
CA GLY A 80 -39.75 -13.58 1.18
C GLY A 80 -40.99 -13.06 0.49
#